data_AF-A0A1Y5K146-F1
#
_entry.id   AF-A0A1Y5K146-F1
#
_cell.length_a   1.000
_cell.length_b   1.000
_cell.length_c   1.000
_cell.angle_alpha   90.00
_cell.angle_beta   90.00
_cell.angle_gamma   90.00
#
_symmetry.space_group_name_H-M   'P 1'
#
loop_
_entity.id
_entity.type
_entity.pdbx_description
1 polymer ?
#
loop_
_entity_poly.entity_id
_entity_poly.type
_entity_poly.pdbx_seq_one_letter_code
_entity_poly.pdbx_strand_id
1 'polypeptide(L)' 'MKKPLLALIVAPFFSLATTYAVAQNAVEASVETIQEYTEMCLDWAKDDDISNEALKPYVLKCVNDELENEGYKKITDVNL' A
#
# COMPACT_ATOMS: atom_id res chain seq x y z
N MET A 1 55.22 -9.14 -28.68
CA MET A 1 54.53 -7.92 -28.19
C MET A 1 53.52 -7.59 -29.27
N LYS A 2 52.20 -7.57 -29.07
CA LYS A 2 51.39 -6.64 -28.24
C LYS A 2 50.01 -7.32 -28.04
N LYS A 3 49.52 -7.47 -26.79
CA LYS A 3 48.14 -7.91 -26.53
C LYS A 3 47.25 -6.66 -26.50
N PRO A 4 46.20 -6.53 -27.33
CA PRO A 4 45.23 -5.46 -27.13
C PRO A 4 44.37 -5.81 -25.91
N LEU A 5 44.54 -5.04 -24.85
CA LEU A 5 43.70 -5.07 -23.66
C LEU A 5 42.33 -4.51 -24.07
N LEU A 6 41.34 -5.38 -24.27
CA LEU A 6 39.95 -4.97 -24.45
C LEU A 6 39.45 -4.45 -23.10
N ALA A 7 39.35 -3.12 -23.00
CA ALA A 7 38.83 -2.43 -21.83
C ALA A 7 37.35 -2.81 -21.61
N LEU A 8 37.07 -3.40 -20.46
CA LEU A 8 35.71 -3.65 -19.97
C LEU A 8 35.07 -2.31 -19.62
N ILE A 9 34.18 -1.82 -20.48
CA ILE A 9 33.33 -0.66 -20.19
C ILE A 9 32.22 -1.15 -19.26
N VAL A 10 32.40 -0.95 -17.97
CA VAL A 10 31.32 -1.12 -16.98
C VAL A 10 30.41 0.10 -17.13
N ALA A 11 29.29 -0.05 -17.83
CA ALA A 11 28.28 0.98 -17.92
C ALA A 11 27.59 1.12 -16.54
N PRO A 12 27.57 2.31 -15.93
CA PRO A 12 26.79 2.52 -14.71
C PRO A 12 25.31 2.45 -15.07
N PHE A 13 24.63 1.40 -14.62
CA PHE A 13 23.18 1.36 -14.57
C PHE A 13 22.72 2.41 -13.55
N PHE A 14 22.38 3.60 -14.05
CA PHE A 14 21.63 4.57 -13.28
C PHE A 14 20.20 4.04 -13.14
N SER A 15 19.92 3.34 -12.04
CA SER A 15 18.57 3.03 -11.64
C SER A 15 17.88 4.34 -11.25
N LEU A 16 16.98 4.83 -12.09
CA LEU A 16 16.06 5.90 -11.69
C LEU A 16 15.14 5.32 -10.62
N ALA A 17 15.43 5.58 -9.36
CA ALA A 17 14.46 5.39 -8.29
C ALA A 17 13.40 6.48 -8.44
N THR A 18 12.27 6.14 -9.06
CA THR A 18 11.09 7.00 -9.04
C THR A 18 10.57 7.01 -7.61
N THR A 19 10.91 8.05 -6.85
CA THR A 19 10.24 8.34 -5.58
C THR A 19 8.80 8.72 -5.91
N TYR A 20 7.86 7.80 -5.73
CA TYR A 20 6.43 8.13 -5.71
C TYR A 20 6.20 9.01 -4.49
N ALA A 21 6.28 10.33 -4.68
CA ALA A 21 5.82 11.28 -3.69
C ALA A 21 4.29 11.21 -3.69
N VAL A 22 3.73 10.35 -2.85
CA VAL A 22 2.29 10.32 -2.60
C VAL A 22 1.91 11.72 -2.11
N ALA A 23 1.09 12.40 -2.90
CA ALA A 23 0.85 13.82 -2.76
C ALA A 23 0.29 14.15 -1.36
N GLN A 24 0.82 15.20 -0.74
CA GLN A 24 0.36 15.76 0.56
C GLN A 24 -1.08 16.33 0.51
N ASN A 25 -1.87 15.99 -0.50
CA ASN A 25 -3.24 16.43 -0.77
C ASN A 25 -4.22 15.25 -0.83
N ALA A 26 -3.95 14.15 -0.12
CA ALA A 26 -4.92 13.08 0.03
C ALA A 26 -6.23 13.65 0.61
N VAL A 27 -7.35 13.32 -0.03
CA VAL A 27 -8.69 13.81 0.37
C VAL A 27 -9.28 12.83 1.38
N GLU A 28 -10.20 13.30 2.22
CA GLU A 28 -10.97 12.41 3.08
C GLU A 28 -11.97 11.60 2.24
N ALA A 29 -12.02 10.30 2.47
CA ALA A 29 -13.01 9.45 1.85
C ALA A 29 -14.41 9.78 2.38
N SER A 30 -15.43 9.45 1.58
CA SER A 30 -16.82 9.55 2.05
C SER A 30 -17.10 8.47 3.10
N VAL A 31 -18.12 8.71 3.93
CA VAL A 31 -18.58 7.70 4.90
C VAL A 31 -19.03 6.42 4.21
N GLU A 32 -19.68 6.53 3.05
CA GLU A 32 -20.11 5.40 2.22
C GLU A 32 -18.91 4.59 1.74
N THR A 33 -17.88 5.24 1.21
CA THR A 33 -16.63 4.59 0.78
C THR A 33 -15.94 3.85 1.93
N ILE A 34 -15.87 4.46 3.12
CA ILE A 34 -15.30 3.79 4.31
C ILE A 34 -16.14 2.57 4.69
N GLN A 35 -17.47 2.66 4.61
CA GLN A 35 -18.37 1.55 4.90
C GLN A 35 -18.19 0.41 3.88
N GLU A 36 -18.12 0.71 2.58
CA GLU A 36 -17.88 -0.27 1.53
C GLU A 36 -16.58 -1.04 1.77
N TYR A 37 -15.48 -0.35 2.07
CA TYR A 37 -14.21 -1.01 2.39
C TYR A 37 -14.29 -1.79 3.70
N THR A 38 -15.03 -1.31 4.69
CA THR A 38 -15.22 -2.04 5.95
C THR A 38 -15.94 -3.36 5.73
N GLU A 39 -17.01 -3.37 4.94
CA GLU A 39 -17.76 -4.59 4.58
C GLU A 39 -16.89 -5.58 3.81
N MET A 40 -16.14 -5.10 2.81
CA MET A 40 -15.19 -5.91 2.04
C MET A 40 -14.11 -6.53 2.94
N CYS A 41 -13.50 -5.74 3.82
CA CYS A 41 -12.46 -6.19 4.73
C CYS A 41 -12.99 -7.15 5.81
N LEU A 42 -14.26 -7.03 6.21
CA LEU A 42 -14.92 -7.99 7.09
C LEU A 42 -15.13 -9.33 6.41
N ASP A 43 -15.45 -9.36 5.13
CA ASP A 43 -15.58 -10.60 4.37
C ASP A 43 -14.23 -11.30 4.22
N TRP A 44 -13.16 -10.56 3.91
CA TRP A 44 -11.81 -11.13 3.88
C TRP A 44 -11.35 -11.62 5.26
N ALA A 45 -11.71 -10.92 6.34
CA ALA A 45 -11.39 -11.37 7.69
C ALA A 45 -12.05 -12.72 8.02
N LYS A 46 -13.28 -12.97 7.51
CA LYS A 46 -13.95 -14.26 7.66
C LYS A 46 -13.25 -15.35 6.86
N ASP A 47 -12.87 -15.06 5.62
CA ASP A 47 -12.18 -16.00 4.74
C ASP A 47 -10.79 -16.38 5.32
N ASP A 48 -10.13 -15.45 5.98
CA ASP A 48 -8.84 -15.63 6.65
C ASP A 48 -8.93 -16.20 8.07
N ASP A 49 -10.14 -16.55 8.54
CA ASP A 49 -10.43 -17.08 9.89
C ASP A 49 -9.85 -16.19 11.02
N ILE A 50 -9.95 -14.87 10.86
CA ILE A 50 -9.48 -13.89 11.85
C ILE A 50 -10.37 -13.96 13.09
N SER A 51 -9.75 -14.14 14.25
CA SER A 51 -10.46 -14.21 15.53
C SER A 51 -11.11 -12.87 15.90
N ASN A 52 -12.19 -12.90 16.69
CA ASN A 52 -12.87 -11.70 17.18
C ASN A 52 -11.93 -10.72 17.92
N GLU A 53 -10.92 -11.24 18.62
CA GLU A 53 -9.93 -10.43 19.34
C GLU A 53 -9.01 -9.65 18.38
N ALA A 54 -8.77 -10.20 17.18
CA ALA A 54 -7.95 -9.61 16.13
C ALA A 54 -8.75 -8.88 15.04
N LEU A 55 -10.08 -8.98 15.04
CA LEU A 55 -10.94 -8.50 13.97
C LEU A 55 -10.83 -6.99 13.75
N LYS A 56 -10.97 -6.20 14.83
CA LYS A 56 -10.88 -4.73 14.73
C LYS A 56 -9.54 -4.22 14.19
N PRO A 57 -8.37 -4.64 14.72
CA PRO A 57 -7.08 -4.20 14.16
C PRO A 57 -6.85 -4.72 12.74
N TYR A 58 -7.33 -5.93 12.39
CA TYR A 58 -7.26 -6.45 11.04
C TYR A 58 -8.05 -5.57 10.05
N VAL A 59 -9.32 -5.31 10.34
CA VAL A 59 -10.19 -4.52 9.46
C VAL A 59 -9.69 -3.08 9.35
N LEU A 60 -9.25 -2.45 10.44
CA LEU A 60 -8.68 -1.10 10.39
C LEU A 60 -7.43 -1.02 9.49
N LYS A 61 -6.56 -2.04 9.54
CA LYS A 61 -5.40 -2.10 8.66
C LYS A 61 -5.85 -2.25 7.20
N CYS A 62 -6.73 -3.20 6.92
CA CYS A 62 -7.23 -3.46 5.58
C CYS A 62 -7.88 -2.20 4.97
N VAL A 63 -8.80 -1.55 5.69
CA VAL A 63 -9.45 -0.31 5.21
C VAL A 63 -8.42 0.79 4.93
N ASN A 64 -7.39 0.93 5.78
CA ASN A 64 -6.34 1.92 5.56
C ASN A 64 -5.42 1.61 4.36
N ASP A 65 -5.23 0.33 4.04
CA ASP A 65 -4.49 -0.08 2.85
C ASP A 65 -5.31 0.26 1.59
N GLU A 66 -6.62 -0.01 1.58
CA GLU A 66 -7.52 0.38 0.47
C GLU A 66 -7.61 1.90 0.29
N LEU A 67 -7.79 2.65 1.39
CA LEU A 67 -7.82 4.11 1.36
C LEU A 67 -6.52 4.69 0.77
N GLU A 68 -5.36 4.18 1.19
CA GLU A 68 -4.06 4.64 0.69
C GLU A 68 -3.86 4.32 -0.80
N ASN A 69 -4.27 3.13 -1.25
CA ASN A 69 -4.20 2.72 -2.65
C ASN A 69 -5.04 3.63 -3.57
N GLU A 70 -6.17 4.11 -3.07
CA GLU A 70 -7.09 5.01 -3.79
C GLU A 70 -6.77 6.51 -3.57
N GLY A 71 -5.72 6.82 -2.81
CA GLY A 71 -5.25 8.19 -2.59
C GLY A 71 -6.03 8.99 -1.53
N TYR A 72 -6.78 8.31 -0.68
CA TYR A 72 -7.47 8.89 0.47
C TYR A 72 -6.57 8.96 1.72
N LYS A 73 -6.96 9.80 2.68
CA LYS A 73 -6.35 9.82 4.01
C LYS A 73 -6.72 8.54 4.78
N LYS A 74 -5.77 8.04 5.57
CA LYS A 74 -6.00 6.98 6.55
C LYS A 74 -6.92 7.46 7.69
N ILE A 75 -7.69 6.52 8.23
CA ILE A 75 -8.54 6.69 9.41
C ILE A 75 -7.90 6.05 10.64
N THR A 76 -8.27 6.53 11.82
CA THR A 76 -7.75 6.03 13.10
C THR A 76 -8.65 4.99 13.75
N ASP A 77 -9.89 4.85 13.27
CA ASP A 77 -10.86 3.90 13.80
C ASP A 77 -11.83 3.43 12.73
N VAL A 78 -12.39 2.24 12.93
CA VAL A 78 -13.44 1.65 12.10
C VAL A 78 -14.60 1.20 13.00
N ASN A 79 -15.82 1.39 12.53
CA ASN A 79 -17.02 0.95 13.22
C ASN A 79 -17.39 -0.46 12.74
N LEU A 80 -17.45 -1.44 13.64
CA LEU A 80 -17.73 -2.86 13.35
C LEU A 80 -19.01 -3.32 14.04
#